data_AF-S0J0U8-F1
#
_entry.id   AF-S0J0U8-F1
#
_cell.length_a   1.000
_cell.length_b   1.000
_cell.length_c   1.000
_cell.angle_alpha   90.00
_cell.angle_beta   90.00
_cell.angle_gamma   90.00
#
_symmetry.space_group_name_H-M   'P 1'
#
loop_
_entity.id
_entity.type
_entity.pdbx_description
1 polymer ?
#
loop_
_entity_poly.entity_id
_entity_poly.type
_entity_poly.pdbx_seq_one_letter_code
_entity_poly.pdbx_strand_id
1 'polypeptide(L)'
;MSKMRKVLKKICLLALAVSLCISVAPADVQAAGSKGINVKYHSKSEIRRYLKSKKIDINEKVKFSKAPKLKAPYSAGKIDKKSLKSALKTLNAIRYIAGINDNVKLDDNYTKKAQAAALINCVNNSMSHYPVKPSGMSQSLYQLCYSGAGSSNLATSFGGPAGLNYPLVRMWMYDGDQGNIPLVGHRRWILNPPMKKTGFGFVSGTEKWASSYSAMYAIDNAFGKSSYYGVAWPAQNMPLEFFGDSYPWSISMGRELNADKVKVVLTRKKDGKKWTFSKNNRKYGYFNVENNNYGAKGCIIFRPNNISYRSGDQFQVKITGAGKAISYQVNFFSL
;
A
#
# COMPACT_ATOMS: atom_id res chain seq x y z
N MET A 1 -79.07 56.63 14.72
CA MET A 1 -78.33 57.47 15.67
C MET A 1 -77.17 56.67 16.26
N SER A 2 -76.02 57.34 16.37
CA SER A 2 -74.85 57.06 17.23
C SER A 2 -73.81 56.00 16.83
N LYS A 3 -72.59 56.53 16.63
CA LYS A 3 -71.26 55.94 16.49
C LYS A 3 -70.78 55.30 17.80
N MET A 4 -69.84 54.34 17.75
CA MET A 4 -68.47 54.46 18.32
C MET A 4 -67.62 53.16 18.31
N ARG A 5 -66.60 53.15 17.43
CA ARG A 5 -65.14 53.02 17.67
C ARG A 5 -64.50 51.82 18.44
N LYS A 6 -63.38 51.36 17.83
CA LYS A 6 -62.14 50.66 18.35
C LYS A 6 -62.17 49.12 18.31
N VAL A 7 -61.12 48.35 17.97
CA VAL A 7 -59.68 48.57 17.68
C VAL A 7 -59.11 47.30 16.99
N LEU A 8 -58.00 47.51 16.27
CA LEU A 8 -57.04 46.60 15.60
C LEU A 8 -57.00 45.10 15.99
N LYS A 9 -56.72 44.27 14.97
CA LYS A 9 -55.56 43.35 14.94
C LYS A 9 -55.17 43.05 13.48
N LYS A 10 -54.06 43.66 13.02
CA LYS A 10 -53.40 43.33 11.75
C LYS A 10 -52.61 42.04 11.94
N ILE A 11 -52.87 41.04 11.10
CA ILE A 11 -52.05 39.85 10.94
C ILE A 11 -50.94 40.21 9.95
N CYS A 12 -49.69 40.30 10.43
CA CYS A 12 -48.52 40.30 9.55
C CYS A 12 -48.00 38.87 9.45
N LEU A 13 -48.22 38.21 8.31
CA LEU A 13 -47.48 37.01 7.94
C LEU A 13 -46.03 37.40 7.65
N LEU A 14 -45.09 36.98 8.49
CA LEU A 14 -43.68 36.88 8.14
C LEU A 14 -43.49 35.60 7.32
N ALA A 15 -43.29 35.72 6.00
CA ALA A 15 -42.83 34.62 5.18
C ALA A 15 -41.31 34.45 5.38
N LEU A 16 -40.92 33.41 6.11
CA LEU A 16 -39.52 33.02 6.28
C LEU A 16 -39.07 32.26 5.03
N ALA A 17 -38.36 32.94 4.11
CA ALA A 17 -37.72 32.30 2.97
C ALA A 17 -36.50 31.52 3.44
N VAL A 18 -36.66 30.22 3.71
CA VAL A 18 -35.55 29.30 3.95
C VAL A 18 -34.86 29.03 2.62
N SER A 19 -33.76 29.75 2.36
CA SER A 19 -32.85 29.44 1.26
C SER A 19 -32.17 28.10 1.55
N LEU A 20 -32.72 27.04 0.97
CA LEU A 20 -32.14 25.70 1.01
C LEU A 20 -30.95 25.69 0.05
N CYS A 21 -29.77 26.08 0.55
CA CYS A 21 -28.50 25.83 -0.13
C CYS A 21 -28.29 24.30 -0.17
N ILE A 22 -28.83 23.66 -1.20
CA ILE A 22 -28.49 22.28 -1.54
C ILE A 22 -27.02 22.31 -1.95
N SER A 23 -26.15 21.99 -0.99
CA SER A 23 -24.77 21.64 -1.27
C SER A 23 -24.79 20.31 -2.01
N VAL A 24 -24.87 20.40 -3.34
CA VAL A 24 -24.65 19.25 -4.21
C VAL A 24 -23.21 18.82 -3.94
N ALA A 25 -23.04 17.77 -3.14
CA ALA A 25 -21.76 17.10 -3.04
C ALA A 25 -21.33 16.73 -4.47
N PRO A 26 -20.09 17.03 -4.90
CA PRO A 26 -19.66 16.62 -6.23
C PRO A 26 -19.82 15.11 -6.30
N ALA A 27 -20.69 14.67 -7.23
CA ALA A 27 -20.89 13.27 -7.54
C ALA A 27 -19.51 12.64 -7.80
N ASP A 28 -19.34 11.41 -7.29
CA ASP A 28 -18.17 10.57 -7.56
C ASP A 28 -18.02 10.42 -9.08
N VAL A 29 -17.21 11.29 -9.71
CA VAL A 29 -16.80 11.11 -11.11
C VAL A 29 -15.82 9.95 -11.09
N GLN A 30 -16.37 8.73 -11.17
CA GLN A 30 -15.66 7.57 -11.72
C GLN A 30 -14.93 8.10 -12.96
N ALA A 31 -13.60 8.01 -13.01
CA ALA A 31 -12.86 8.45 -14.20
C ALA A 31 -13.50 7.80 -15.42
N ALA A 32 -14.22 8.59 -16.21
CA ALA A 32 -15.04 8.10 -17.32
C ALA A 32 -14.15 7.22 -18.21
N GLY A 33 -14.48 5.92 -18.32
CA GLY A 33 -13.81 5.00 -19.24
C GLY A 33 -12.81 3.99 -18.65
N SER A 34 -12.69 3.82 -17.32
CA SER A 34 -11.94 2.67 -16.80
C SER A 34 -12.70 1.35 -16.99
N LYS A 35 -12.01 0.30 -17.44
CA LYS A 35 -12.56 -1.05 -17.69
C LYS A 35 -11.64 -2.10 -17.05
N GLY A 36 -12.22 -3.14 -16.45
CA GLY A 36 -11.47 -4.26 -15.90
C GLY A 36 -10.81 -4.03 -14.54
N ILE A 37 -11.16 -2.93 -13.86
CA ILE A 37 -10.80 -2.65 -12.47
C ILE A 37 -12.07 -2.47 -11.64
N ASN A 38 -12.06 -2.96 -10.40
CA ASN A 38 -13.11 -2.77 -9.40
C ASN A 38 -12.46 -2.40 -8.08
N VAL A 39 -12.06 -1.14 -8.00
CA VAL A 39 -11.54 -0.48 -6.81
C VAL A 39 -12.24 0.87 -6.68
N LYS A 40 -12.25 1.43 -5.47
CA LYS A 40 -12.79 2.76 -5.26
C LYS A 40 -11.90 3.79 -5.95
N TYR A 41 -12.51 4.65 -6.76
CA TYR A 41 -11.80 5.80 -7.30
C TYR A 41 -11.63 6.87 -6.22
N HIS A 42 -10.43 7.45 -6.14
CA HIS A 42 -10.14 8.61 -5.31
C HIS A 42 -9.50 9.68 -6.16
N SER A 43 -10.05 10.89 -6.11
CA SER A 43 -9.49 12.08 -6.73
C SER A 43 -8.17 12.49 -6.05
N LYS A 44 -7.37 13.30 -6.76
CA LYS A 44 -6.11 13.84 -6.23
C LYS A 44 -6.35 14.65 -4.93
N SER A 45 -7.43 15.42 -4.86
CA SER A 45 -7.76 16.25 -3.69
C SER A 45 -8.17 15.40 -2.48
N GLU A 46 -8.90 14.31 -2.68
CA GLU A 46 -9.22 13.35 -1.62
C GLU A 46 -7.97 12.66 -1.08
N ILE A 47 -7.07 12.22 -1.96
CA ILE A 47 -5.79 11.61 -1.55
C ILE A 47 -4.96 12.60 -0.74
N ARG A 48 -4.80 13.85 -1.20
CA ARG A 48 -4.09 14.90 -0.45
C ARG A 48 -4.70 15.11 0.94
N ARG A 49 -6.03 15.26 1.01
CA ARG A 49 -6.75 15.49 2.27
C ARG A 49 -6.58 14.32 3.22
N TYR A 50 -6.70 13.09 2.72
CA TYR A 50 -6.50 11.88 3.51
C TYR A 50 -5.08 11.84 4.10
N LEU A 51 -4.05 11.94 3.26
CA LEU A 51 -2.65 11.84 3.69
C LEU A 51 -2.26 12.96 4.67
N LYS A 52 -2.71 14.20 4.40
CA LYS A 52 -2.52 15.33 5.31
C LYS A 52 -3.18 15.08 6.67
N SER A 53 -4.41 14.57 6.69
CA SER A 53 -5.14 14.28 7.94
C SER A 53 -4.45 13.20 8.79
N LYS A 54 -3.80 12.22 8.16
CA LYS A 54 -3.10 11.15 8.87
C LYS A 54 -1.72 11.56 9.39
N LYS A 55 -1.16 12.66 8.86
CA LYS A 55 0.21 13.15 9.14
C LYS A 55 1.25 12.08 8.79
N ILE A 56 1.21 11.58 7.57
CA ILE A 56 2.14 10.54 7.11
C ILE A 56 3.57 11.11 7.05
N ASP A 57 4.48 10.49 7.78
CA ASP A 57 5.92 10.75 7.72
C ASP A 57 6.65 9.44 7.39
N ILE A 58 7.19 9.34 6.17
CA ILE A 58 7.88 8.13 5.69
C ILE A 58 9.15 7.86 6.49
N ASN A 59 9.76 8.90 7.06
CA ASN A 59 11.05 8.82 7.74
C ASN A 59 10.91 8.83 9.28
N GLU A 60 9.69 8.64 9.81
CA GLU A 60 9.45 8.66 11.25
C GLU A 60 10.30 7.59 11.97
N LYS A 61 11.10 8.04 12.94
CA LYS A 61 11.97 7.16 13.73
C LYS A 61 11.16 6.25 14.64
N VAL A 62 11.63 5.01 14.78
CA VAL A 62 11.02 4.02 15.67
C VAL A 62 11.45 4.26 17.12
N LYS A 63 10.50 4.18 18.05
CA LYS A 63 10.73 4.21 19.49
C LYS A 63 10.31 2.90 20.13
N PHE A 64 10.99 2.54 21.20
CA PHE A 64 10.73 1.31 21.96
C PHE A 64 10.16 1.66 23.34
N SER A 65 9.12 0.95 23.76
CA SER A 65 8.72 0.92 25.17
C SER A 65 9.55 -0.09 25.98
N LYS A 66 10.19 -1.05 25.30
CA LYS A 66 11.18 -1.97 25.88
C LYS A 66 12.21 -2.32 24.82
N ALA A 67 13.49 -2.03 25.07
CA ALA A 67 14.54 -2.32 24.10
C ALA A 67 14.68 -3.84 23.85
N PRO A 68 15.01 -4.27 22.61
CA PRO A 68 15.40 -5.65 22.34
C PRO A 68 16.76 -5.97 22.99
N LYS A 69 16.97 -7.25 23.33
CA LYS A 69 18.27 -7.80 23.77
C LYS A 69 18.80 -8.73 22.69
N LEU A 70 19.93 -8.35 22.08
CA LEU A 70 20.55 -9.06 20.95
C LEU A 70 21.57 -10.13 21.36
N LYS A 71 21.72 -10.38 22.67
CA LYS A 71 22.54 -11.44 23.27
C LYS A 71 21.72 -12.19 24.31
N ALA A 72 22.14 -13.41 24.65
CA ALA A 72 21.49 -14.19 25.70
C ALA A 72 21.54 -13.47 27.07
N PRO A 73 20.45 -13.50 27.87
CA PRO A 73 19.12 -13.98 27.52
C PRO A 73 18.41 -13.02 26.54
N TYR A 74 18.05 -13.55 25.36
CA TYR A 74 17.46 -12.78 24.28
C TYR A 74 16.06 -12.27 24.65
N SER A 75 15.68 -11.13 24.08
CA SER A 75 14.34 -10.56 24.22
C SER A 75 14.01 -9.74 22.99
N ALA A 76 12.83 -9.96 22.39
CA ALA A 76 12.39 -9.21 21.22
C ALA A 76 12.14 -7.72 21.51
N GLY A 77 11.97 -7.35 22.78
CA GLY A 77 11.58 -5.99 23.16
C GLY A 77 10.14 -5.68 22.76
N LYS A 78 9.80 -4.40 22.74
CA LYS A 78 8.47 -3.90 22.37
C LYS A 78 8.59 -2.49 21.80
N ILE A 79 8.07 -2.31 20.58
CA ILE A 79 7.90 -1.00 19.96
C ILE A 79 6.79 -0.23 20.69
N ASP A 80 6.96 1.08 20.84
CA ASP A 80 5.94 1.92 21.46
C ASP A 80 4.65 2.01 20.61
N LYS A 81 3.54 2.34 21.26
CA LYS A 81 2.23 2.42 20.59
C LYS A 81 2.19 3.50 19.50
N LYS A 82 3.00 4.56 19.62
CA LYS A 82 2.99 5.68 18.67
C LYS A 82 3.60 5.26 17.33
N SER A 83 4.78 4.62 17.37
CA SER A 83 5.48 4.14 16.17
C SER A 83 4.65 3.07 15.45
N LEU A 84 4.04 2.13 16.19
CA LEU A 84 3.13 1.13 15.60
C LEU A 84 1.91 1.77 14.92
N LYS A 85 1.29 2.78 15.54
CA LYS A 85 0.18 3.52 14.95
C LYS A 85 0.60 4.30 13.71
N SER A 86 1.81 4.84 13.67
CA SER A 86 2.34 5.51 12.49
C SER A 86 2.51 4.55 11.31
N ALA A 87 3.11 3.39 11.54
CA ALA A 87 3.23 2.32 10.55
C ALA A 87 1.87 1.87 10.02
N LEU A 88 0.89 1.67 10.91
CA LEU A 88 -0.47 1.32 10.51
C LEU A 88 -1.11 2.39 9.61
N LYS A 89 -0.95 3.68 9.94
CA LYS A 89 -1.46 4.77 9.11
C LYS A 89 -0.81 4.78 7.73
N THR A 90 0.49 4.51 7.65
CA THR A 90 1.23 4.44 6.38
C THR A 90 0.76 3.26 5.51
N LEU A 91 0.55 2.08 6.11
CA LEU A 91 -0.06 0.94 5.41
C LEU A 91 -1.45 1.30 4.86
N ASN A 92 -2.31 1.87 5.71
CA ASN A 92 -3.66 2.24 5.31
C ASN A 92 -3.67 3.37 4.26
N ALA A 93 -2.73 4.29 4.30
CA ALA A 93 -2.53 5.30 3.26
C ALA A 93 -2.23 4.68 1.89
N ILE A 94 -1.33 3.67 1.82
CA ILE A 94 -1.06 2.93 0.58
C ILE A 94 -2.33 2.26 0.04
N ARG A 95 -3.09 1.62 0.93
CA ARG A 95 -4.33 0.91 0.58
C ARG A 95 -5.45 1.87 0.14
N TYR A 96 -5.54 3.03 0.77
CA TYR A 96 -6.45 4.11 0.37
C TYR A 96 -6.11 4.63 -1.03
N ILE A 97 -4.83 4.90 -1.31
CA ILE A 97 -4.39 5.32 -2.66
C ILE A 97 -4.79 4.28 -3.72
N ALA A 98 -4.65 2.99 -3.39
CA ALA A 98 -5.02 1.88 -4.28
C ALA A 98 -6.54 1.65 -4.42
N GLY A 99 -7.38 2.36 -3.65
CA GLY A 99 -8.85 2.23 -3.72
C GLY A 99 -9.41 0.95 -3.09
N ILE A 100 -8.66 0.32 -2.19
CA ILE A 100 -9.09 -0.89 -1.46
C ILE A 100 -9.31 -0.58 0.02
N ASN A 101 -9.88 -1.52 0.77
CA ASN A 101 -10.13 -1.36 2.20
C ASN A 101 -8.88 -0.92 2.98
N ASP A 102 -8.89 0.31 3.50
CA ASP A 102 -7.84 0.96 4.29
C ASP A 102 -8.12 0.92 5.81
N ASN A 103 -9.02 0.05 6.26
CA ASN A 103 -9.37 -0.10 7.67
C ASN A 103 -8.63 -1.28 8.34
N VAL A 104 -7.38 -1.55 7.94
CA VAL A 104 -6.55 -2.58 8.59
C VAL A 104 -6.28 -2.17 10.03
N LYS A 105 -6.28 -3.15 10.94
CA LYS A 105 -6.04 -2.96 12.38
C LYS A 105 -4.74 -3.63 12.82
N LEU A 106 -4.13 -3.09 13.89
CA LEU A 106 -3.06 -3.80 14.58
C LEU A 106 -3.64 -4.97 15.34
N ASP A 107 -2.94 -6.09 15.28
CA ASP A 107 -3.18 -7.27 16.11
C ASP A 107 -1.95 -7.51 16.98
N ASP A 108 -2.17 -7.70 18.28
CA ASP A 108 -1.09 -7.83 19.26
C ASP A 108 -0.27 -9.11 19.04
N ASN A 109 -0.89 -10.19 18.57
CA ASN A 109 -0.18 -11.44 18.30
C ASN A 109 0.66 -11.33 17.03
N TYR A 110 0.13 -10.68 15.98
CA TYR A 110 0.90 -10.38 14.77
C TYR A 110 2.07 -9.43 15.05
N THR A 111 1.87 -8.45 15.93
CA THR A 111 2.93 -7.53 16.35
C THR A 111 4.03 -8.25 17.13
N LYS A 112 3.67 -9.15 18.05
CA LYS A 112 4.64 -10.01 18.75
C LYS A 112 5.45 -10.87 17.78
N LYS A 113 4.79 -11.49 16.79
CA LYS A 113 5.43 -12.29 15.75
C LYS A 113 6.40 -11.46 14.89
N ALA A 114 5.94 -10.32 14.38
CA ALA A 114 6.78 -9.44 13.55
C ALA A 114 7.99 -8.91 14.35
N GLN A 115 7.81 -8.52 15.62
CA GLN A 115 8.92 -8.08 16.46
C GLN A 115 9.95 -9.20 16.72
N ALA A 116 9.49 -10.44 16.93
CA ALA A 116 10.36 -11.59 17.06
C ALA A 116 11.10 -11.93 15.75
N ALA A 117 10.44 -11.74 14.60
CA ALA A 117 11.06 -11.90 13.29
C ALA A 117 12.19 -10.90 13.07
N ALA A 118 11.96 -9.62 13.39
CA ALA A 118 13.00 -8.59 13.32
C ALA A 118 14.18 -8.91 14.25
N LEU A 119 13.92 -9.42 15.47
CA LEU A 119 14.96 -9.84 16.40
C LEU A 119 15.87 -10.91 15.80
N ILE A 120 15.32 -12.03 15.34
CA ILE A 120 16.16 -13.16 14.92
C ILE A 120 16.96 -12.86 13.66
N ASN A 121 16.38 -12.11 12.72
CA ASN A 121 17.09 -11.68 11.52
C ASN A 121 18.24 -10.72 11.87
N CYS A 122 18.03 -9.85 12.86
CA CYS A 122 19.09 -9.00 13.39
C CYS A 122 20.20 -9.81 14.11
N VAL A 123 19.83 -10.75 14.98
CA VAL A 123 20.78 -11.59 15.72
C VAL A 123 21.62 -12.46 14.78
N ASN A 124 21.01 -13.01 13.73
CA ASN A 124 21.70 -13.82 12.73
C ASN A 124 22.47 -12.98 11.70
N ASN A 125 22.31 -11.65 11.73
CA ASN A 125 22.84 -10.72 10.73
C ASN A 125 22.52 -11.16 9.28
N SER A 126 21.31 -11.68 9.06
CA SER A 126 20.89 -12.22 7.78
C SER A 126 19.37 -12.19 7.68
N MET A 127 18.86 -11.80 6.50
CA MET A 127 17.43 -11.75 6.21
C MET A 127 16.98 -13.10 5.64
N SER A 128 16.10 -13.80 6.36
CA SER A 128 15.53 -15.09 5.97
C SER A 128 14.12 -15.25 6.52
N HIS A 129 13.23 -15.82 5.70
CA HIS A 129 11.92 -16.32 6.14
C HIS A 129 12.01 -17.61 6.96
N TYR A 130 13.17 -18.29 6.93
CA TYR A 130 13.46 -19.53 7.65
C TYR A 130 14.74 -19.36 8.47
N PRO A 131 14.73 -18.50 9.50
CA PRO A 131 15.93 -18.19 10.26
C PRO A 131 16.38 -19.39 11.09
N VAL A 132 17.70 -19.57 11.19
CA VAL A 132 18.33 -20.57 12.05
C VAL A 132 18.25 -20.14 13.52
N LYS A 133 18.19 -21.11 14.44
CA LYS A 133 18.15 -20.83 15.88
C LYS A 133 19.55 -20.43 16.38
N PRO A 134 19.75 -19.21 16.91
CA PRO A 134 21.03 -18.84 17.52
C PRO A 134 21.23 -19.55 18.87
N SER A 135 22.49 -19.79 19.23
CA SER A 135 22.87 -20.37 20.53
C SER A 135 22.33 -19.52 21.69
N GLY A 136 21.86 -20.16 22.77
CA GLY A 136 21.31 -19.49 23.94
C GLY A 136 19.89 -18.91 23.77
N MET A 137 19.25 -19.06 22.60
CA MET A 137 17.84 -18.71 22.42
C MET A 137 16.93 -19.86 22.87
N SER A 138 15.96 -19.54 23.74
CA SER A 138 14.96 -20.51 24.19
C SER A 138 14.13 -21.03 23.01
N GLN A 139 13.66 -22.27 23.11
CA GLN A 139 12.90 -22.89 22.03
C GLN A 139 11.58 -22.15 21.74
N SER A 140 10.91 -21.65 22.78
CA SER A 140 9.66 -20.90 22.65
C SER A 140 9.86 -19.56 21.93
N LEU A 141 10.93 -18.83 22.22
CA LEU A 141 11.26 -17.60 21.50
C LEU A 141 11.62 -17.90 20.05
N TYR A 142 12.41 -18.95 19.80
CA TYR A 142 12.76 -19.38 18.45
C TYR A 142 11.54 -19.73 17.60
N GLN A 143 10.57 -20.48 18.14
CA GLN A 143 9.34 -20.81 17.43
C GLN A 143 8.52 -19.57 17.06
N LEU A 144 8.46 -18.58 17.96
CA LEU A 144 7.81 -17.29 17.69
C LEU A 144 8.54 -16.52 16.58
N CYS A 145 9.86 -16.48 16.64
CA CYS A 145 10.73 -15.88 15.63
C CYS A 145 10.55 -16.52 14.25
N TYR A 146 10.59 -17.85 14.17
CA TYR A 146 10.43 -18.62 12.95
C TYR A 146 9.04 -18.41 12.34
N SER A 147 7.98 -18.53 13.14
CA SER A 147 6.61 -18.26 12.70
C SER A 147 6.43 -16.83 12.21
N GLY A 148 7.01 -15.85 12.91
CA GLY A 148 6.95 -14.45 12.51
C GLY A 148 7.68 -14.17 11.19
N ALA A 149 8.88 -14.74 11.01
CA ALA A 149 9.66 -14.56 9.79
C ALA A 149 8.95 -15.15 8.56
N GLY A 150 8.37 -16.35 8.68
CA GLY A 150 7.66 -17.01 7.59
C GLY A 150 6.30 -16.36 7.22
N SER A 151 5.79 -15.45 8.04
CA SER A 151 4.47 -14.82 7.85
C SER A 151 4.52 -13.31 7.58
N SER A 152 5.73 -12.73 7.49
CA SER A 152 5.94 -11.30 7.36
C SER A 152 6.60 -10.94 6.05
N ASN A 153 6.31 -9.74 5.53
CA ASN A 153 7.24 -9.03 4.67
C ASN A 153 8.46 -8.67 5.52
N LEU A 154 9.68 -8.96 5.05
CA LEU A 154 10.93 -8.67 5.74
C LEU A 154 11.69 -7.59 4.99
N ALA A 155 12.46 -6.77 5.70
CA ALA A 155 13.37 -5.81 5.11
C ALA A 155 14.62 -5.63 5.97
N THR A 156 15.75 -5.40 5.32
CA THR A 156 17.00 -4.94 5.94
C THR A 156 17.41 -3.60 5.34
N SER A 157 17.88 -2.67 6.16
CA SER A 157 18.40 -1.38 5.72
C SER A 157 19.80 -1.17 6.27
N PHE A 158 20.73 -0.81 5.38
CA PHE A 158 22.14 -0.57 5.72
C PHE A 158 22.37 0.93 5.97
N GLY A 159 23.25 1.27 6.93
CA GLY A 159 23.67 2.66 7.17
C GLY A 159 22.81 3.44 8.17
N GLY A 160 22.09 2.75 9.05
CA GLY A 160 21.30 3.36 10.12
C GLY A 160 19.81 2.96 10.10
N PRO A 161 19.08 3.26 11.19
CA PRO A 161 17.70 2.81 11.32
C PRO A 161 16.78 3.52 10.32
N ALA A 162 16.28 2.77 9.36
CA ALA A 162 15.09 3.15 8.63
C ALA A 162 13.88 3.09 9.60
N GLY A 163 12.98 4.06 9.55
CA GLY A 163 11.71 3.99 10.29
C GLY A 163 10.86 2.79 9.87
N LEU A 164 9.81 2.44 10.62
CA LEU A 164 8.83 1.41 10.19
C LEU A 164 8.10 1.79 8.88
N ASN A 165 7.97 3.09 8.63
CA ASN A 165 7.22 3.62 7.48
C ASN A 165 8.03 3.55 6.18
N TYR A 166 9.36 3.59 6.28
CA TYR A 166 10.26 3.57 5.15
C TYR A 166 10.15 2.29 4.31
N PRO A 167 10.28 1.06 4.87
CA PRO A 167 10.20 -0.16 4.08
C PRO A 167 8.82 -0.34 3.44
N LEU A 168 7.73 0.14 4.06
CA LEU A 168 6.40 0.15 3.43
C LEU A 168 6.43 0.87 2.08
N VAL A 169 6.99 2.08 1.99
CA VAL A 169 6.89 2.88 0.77
C VAL A 169 8.07 2.68 -0.18
N ARG A 170 9.28 2.57 0.36
CA ARG A 170 10.55 2.61 -0.39
C ARG A 170 11.13 1.24 -0.72
N MET A 171 10.67 0.19 -0.06
CA MET A 171 11.19 -1.17 -0.27
C MET A 171 10.08 -2.11 -0.74
N TRP A 172 9.11 -2.44 0.11
CA TRP A 172 8.05 -3.39 -0.19
C TRP A 172 7.10 -2.92 -1.30
N MET A 173 6.77 -1.62 -1.36
CA MET A 173 6.00 -1.09 -2.49
C MET A 173 6.87 -0.79 -3.72
N TYR A 174 8.20 -0.68 -3.58
CA TYR A 174 9.14 -0.61 -4.71
C TYR A 174 9.30 -1.98 -5.38
N ASP A 175 9.69 -3.01 -4.64
CA ASP A 175 9.72 -4.43 -5.03
C ASP A 175 10.34 -4.70 -6.42
N GLY A 176 11.28 -3.85 -6.83
CA GLY A 176 11.76 -3.73 -8.20
C GLY A 176 13.19 -4.21 -8.42
N ASP A 177 13.87 -4.66 -7.36
CA ASP A 177 15.18 -5.29 -7.44
C ASP A 177 15.09 -6.69 -8.07
N GLN A 178 16.24 -7.24 -8.46
CA GLN A 178 16.35 -8.43 -9.31
C GLN A 178 15.60 -9.65 -8.74
N GLY A 179 15.62 -9.85 -7.42
CA GLY A 179 14.96 -10.99 -6.77
C GLY A 179 13.46 -10.79 -6.61
N ASN A 180 13.00 -9.54 -6.54
CA ASN A 180 11.63 -9.20 -6.20
C ASN A 180 10.75 -8.85 -7.39
N ILE A 181 11.30 -8.23 -8.45
CA ILE A 181 10.53 -7.78 -9.62
C ILE A 181 9.72 -8.90 -10.31
N PRO A 182 10.14 -10.19 -10.32
CA PRO A 182 9.30 -11.24 -10.90
C PRO A 182 8.00 -11.49 -10.14
N LEU A 183 7.99 -11.22 -8.84
CA LEU A 183 6.90 -11.58 -7.94
C LEU A 183 6.06 -10.38 -7.53
N VAL A 184 6.74 -9.24 -7.30
CA VAL A 184 6.26 -8.10 -6.51
C VAL A 184 5.48 -8.55 -5.26
N GLY A 185 6.02 -9.57 -4.60
CA GLY A 185 5.33 -10.32 -3.54
C GLY A 185 5.02 -9.46 -2.32
N HIS A 186 5.95 -8.62 -1.89
CA HIS A 186 5.75 -7.74 -0.75
C HIS A 186 4.64 -6.73 -1.02
N ARG A 187 4.67 -6.13 -2.22
CA ARG A 187 3.62 -5.21 -2.69
C ARG A 187 2.26 -5.90 -2.73
N ARG A 188 2.20 -7.11 -3.28
CA ARG A 188 0.94 -7.86 -3.40
C ARG A 188 0.35 -8.22 -2.04
N TRP A 189 1.17 -8.50 -1.03
CA TRP A 189 0.69 -8.67 0.34
C TRP A 189 0.13 -7.37 0.94
N ILE A 190 0.83 -6.24 0.77
CA ILE A 190 0.35 -4.92 1.23
C ILE A 190 -1.00 -4.57 0.59
N LEU A 191 -1.13 -4.85 -0.71
CA LEU A 191 -2.32 -4.56 -1.50
C LEU A 191 -3.34 -5.71 -1.50
N ASN A 192 -3.19 -6.73 -0.65
CA ASN A 192 -4.10 -7.87 -0.63
C ASN A 192 -5.47 -7.43 -0.05
N PRO A 193 -6.55 -7.40 -0.86
CA PRO A 193 -7.81 -6.82 -0.40
C PRO A 193 -8.45 -7.48 0.83
N PRO A 194 -8.41 -8.81 1.01
CA PRO A 194 -8.98 -9.48 2.18
C PRO A 194 -8.29 -9.17 3.52
N MET A 195 -7.08 -8.59 3.52
CA MET A 195 -6.35 -8.26 4.75
C MET A 195 -7.19 -7.35 5.66
N LYS A 196 -7.31 -7.73 6.93
CA LYS A 196 -8.03 -6.98 7.98
C LYS A 196 -7.13 -6.59 9.13
N LYS A 197 -6.07 -7.37 9.38
CA LYS A 197 -5.16 -7.19 10.49
C LYS A 197 -3.70 -7.27 10.05
N THR A 198 -2.83 -6.62 10.80
CA THR A 198 -1.38 -6.68 10.62
C THR A 198 -0.65 -6.49 11.96
N GLY A 199 0.67 -6.57 11.95
CA GLY A 199 1.55 -6.20 13.06
C GLY A 199 2.92 -5.84 12.53
N PHE A 200 3.68 -5.06 13.30
CA PHE A 200 4.99 -4.57 12.86
C PHE A 200 6.09 -4.92 13.85
N GLY A 201 7.29 -5.11 13.32
CA GLY A 201 8.50 -5.38 14.08
C GLY A 201 9.67 -4.57 13.54
N PHE A 202 10.57 -4.20 14.43
CA PHE A 202 11.75 -3.42 14.14
C PHE A 202 12.84 -3.70 15.17
N VAL A 203 14.05 -3.96 14.71
CA VAL A 203 15.24 -4.08 15.55
C VAL A 203 16.41 -3.43 14.81
N SER A 204 17.07 -2.48 15.48
CA SER A 204 18.35 -1.94 15.00
C SER A 204 19.49 -2.83 15.49
N GLY A 205 20.45 -3.10 14.62
CA GLY A 205 21.71 -3.72 14.98
C GLY A 205 22.60 -2.82 15.84
N THR A 206 23.80 -3.30 16.13
CA THR A 206 24.80 -2.61 16.95
C THR A 206 25.60 -1.58 16.14
N GLU A 207 26.39 -0.73 16.79
CA GLU A 207 27.31 0.19 16.09
C GLU A 207 28.28 -0.54 15.14
N LYS A 208 28.77 -1.72 15.55
CA LYS A 208 29.61 -2.60 14.71
C LYS A 208 28.87 -3.15 13.47
N TRP A 209 27.54 -3.19 13.50
CA TRP A 209 26.67 -3.77 12.48
C TRP A 209 25.44 -2.89 12.32
N ALA A 210 25.64 -1.72 11.70
CA ALA A 210 24.63 -0.66 11.59
C ALA A 210 23.53 -0.97 10.55
N SER A 211 22.97 -2.17 10.60
CA SER A 211 21.80 -2.59 9.82
C SER A 211 20.56 -2.60 10.70
N SER A 212 19.42 -2.24 10.16
CA SER A 212 18.12 -2.39 10.84
C SER A 212 17.24 -3.40 10.11
N TYR A 213 16.50 -4.19 10.89
CA TYR A 213 15.64 -5.24 10.41
C TYR A 213 14.19 -4.90 10.73
N SER A 214 13.34 -4.93 9.70
CA SER A 214 11.92 -4.64 9.79
C SER A 214 11.08 -5.84 9.37
N ALA A 215 9.92 -6.00 9.99
CA ALA A 215 8.94 -7.00 9.62
C ALA A 215 7.52 -6.42 9.66
N MET A 216 6.68 -6.80 8.69
CA MET A 216 5.24 -6.56 8.72
C MET A 216 4.52 -7.88 8.51
N TYR A 217 3.70 -8.32 9.47
CA TYR A 217 2.86 -9.50 9.29
C TYR A 217 1.92 -9.29 8.10
N ALA A 218 2.01 -10.15 7.10
CA ALA A 218 1.52 -9.86 5.75
C ALA A 218 0.45 -10.84 5.23
N ILE A 219 0.35 -12.03 5.86
CA ILE A 219 -0.51 -13.13 5.37
C ILE A 219 -1.89 -13.20 6.03
N ASP A 220 -2.32 -12.13 6.72
CA ASP A 220 -3.67 -12.08 7.29
C ASP A 220 -4.74 -12.22 6.20
N ASN A 221 -5.63 -13.20 6.35
CA ASN A 221 -6.65 -13.52 5.37
C ASN A 221 -6.08 -13.66 3.94
N ALA A 222 -4.86 -14.18 3.79
CA ALA A 222 -4.11 -14.24 2.53
C ALA A 222 -4.96 -14.64 1.30
N PHE A 223 -5.87 -15.60 1.48
CA PHE A 223 -6.69 -16.18 0.42
C PHE A 223 -8.19 -15.98 0.64
N GLY A 224 -8.58 -14.98 1.44
CA GLY A 224 -9.97 -14.63 1.65
C GLY A 224 -10.65 -14.15 0.37
N LYS A 225 -11.98 -14.24 0.32
CA LYS A 225 -12.76 -13.69 -0.81
C LYS A 225 -12.78 -12.17 -0.74
N SER A 226 -12.80 -11.52 -1.91
CA SER A 226 -12.99 -10.08 -2.04
C SER A 226 -13.71 -9.74 -3.33
N SER A 227 -14.48 -8.66 -3.31
CA SER A 227 -15.07 -8.07 -4.52
C SER A 227 -14.06 -7.21 -5.30
N TYR A 228 -12.97 -6.77 -4.66
CA TYR A 228 -11.93 -5.98 -5.32
C TYR A 228 -11.15 -6.81 -6.34
N TYR A 229 -10.98 -6.29 -7.55
CA TYR A 229 -10.12 -6.87 -8.59
C TYR A 229 -9.51 -5.78 -9.46
N GLY A 230 -8.45 -6.11 -10.19
CA GLY A 230 -7.72 -5.12 -10.99
C GLY A 230 -7.03 -4.07 -10.10
N VAL A 231 -6.57 -4.49 -8.92
CA VAL A 231 -5.85 -3.62 -7.98
C VAL A 231 -4.51 -3.25 -8.59
N ALA A 232 -4.37 -2.00 -9.01
CA ALA A 232 -3.21 -1.49 -9.74
C ALA A 232 -2.28 -0.67 -8.84
N TRP A 233 -0.98 -0.80 -9.10
CA TRP A 233 0.06 0.09 -8.59
C TRP A 233 1.01 0.43 -9.74
N PRO A 234 1.14 1.69 -10.15
CA PRO A 234 0.51 2.88 -9.58
C PRO A 234 -1.02 2.87 -9.71
N ALA A 235 -1.69 3.51 -8.76
CA ALA A 235 -3.14 3.68 -8.78
C ALA A 235 -3.58 4.75 -9.81
N GLN A 236 -4.88 4.88 -10.07
CA GLN A 236 -5.40 5.82 -11.08
C GLN A 236 -5.00 7.29 -10.84
N ASN A 237 -4.87 7.67 -9.57
CA ASN A 237 -4.22 8.91 -9.16
C ASN A 237 -3.07 8.53 -8.23
N MET A 238 -1.84 8.82 -8.63
CA MET A 238 -0.65 8.35 -7.93
C MET A 238 0.23 9.51 -7.44
N PRO A 239 0.40 9.68 -6.11
CA PRO A 239 1.36 10.64 -5.57
C PRO A 239 2.81 10.18 -5.81
N LEU A 240 3.67 11.07 -6.32
CA LEU A 240 5.08 10.77 -6.62
C LEU A 240 5.89 10.43 -5.36
N GLU A 241 5.44 10.87 -4.20
CA GLU A 241 6.02 10.54 -2.90
C GLU A 241 5.86 9.04 -2.56
N PHE A 242 5.05 8.29 -3.31
CA PHE A 242 4.81 6.86 -3.15
C PHE A 242 5.18 6.02 -4.40
N PHE A 243 5.64 6.64 -5.49
CA PHE A 243 6.03 5.94 -6.73
C PHE A 243 7.17 6.64 -7.45
N GLY A 244 8.22 5.90 -7.81
CA GLY A 244 9.41 6.44 -8.48
C GLY A 244 9.69 5.83 -9.85
N ASP A 245 10.64 6.43 -10.57
CA ASP A 245 10.99 6.08 -11.97
C ASP A 245 11.42 4.61 -12.15
N SER A 246 11.98 3.99 -11.11
CA SER A 246 12.43 2.58 -11.12
C SER A 246 11.38 1.57 -10.66
N TYR A 247 10.20 2.01 -10.22
CA TYR A 247 9.16 1.14 -9.67
C TYR A 247 8.49 0.34 -10.82
N PRO A 248 8.38 -1.00 -10.71
CA PRO A 248 7.57 -1.77 -11.62
C PRO A 248 6.09 -1.46 -11.42
N TRP A 249 5.37 -1.34 -12.52
CA TRP A 249 3.92 -1.32 -12.55
C TRP A 249 3.40 -2.74 -12.33
N SER A 250 2.27 -2.84 -11.65
CA SER A 250 1.62 -4.11 -11.38
C SER A 250 0.11 -3.96 -11.34
N ILE A 251 -0.62 -4.97 -11.78
CA ILE A 251 -2.07 -5.07 -11.61
C ILE A 251 -2.46 -6.50 -11.25
N SER A 252 -3.14 -6.66 -10.11
CA SER A 252 -3.58 -7.98 -9.61
C SER A 252 -5.03 -8.24 -10.00
N MET A 253 -5.27 -9.32 -10.75
CA MET A 253 -6.58 -9.61 -11.36
C MET A 253 -7.48 -10.53 -10.53
N GLY A 254 -6.95 -11.20 -9.50
CA GLY A 254 -7.75 -12.10 -8.66
C GLY A 254 -8.06 -13.45 -9.29
N ARG A 255 -7.41 -13.78 -10.42
CA ARG A 255 -7.57 -15.03 -11.15
C ARG A 255 -6.35 -15.30 -12.01
N GLU A 256 -6.12 -16.56 -12.33
CA GLU A 256 -5.02 -16.95 -13.21
C GLU A 256 -5.16 -16.34 -14.61
N LEU A 257 -4.02 -16.04 -15.22
CA LEU A 257 -3.90 -15.46 -16.54
C LEU A 257 -2.96 -16.30 -17.40
N ASN A 258 -3.29 -16.46 -18.68
CA ASN A 258 -2.36 -17.05 -19.64
C ASN A 258 -1.33 -15.99 -20.08
N ALA A 259 -0.08 -16.15 -19.62
CA ALA A 259 1.01 -15.22 -19.88
C ALA A 259 1.31 -15.01 -21.37
N ASP A 260 1.11 -16.03 -22.21
CA ASP A 260 1.40 -15.97 -23.65
C ASP A 260 0.41 -15.04 -24.40
N LYS A 261 -0.79 -14.86 -23.84
CA LYS A 261 -1.84 -14.03 -24.45
C LYS A 261 -1.77 -12.57 -24.00
N VAL A 262 -1.23 -12.29 -22.82
CA VAL A 262 -1.27 -10.94 -22.23
C VAL A 262 -0.34 -9.98 -22.98
N LYS A 263 -0.91 -8.84 -23.39
CA LYS A 263 -0.17 -7.71 -23.96
C LYS A 263 -0.56 -6.42 -23.26
N VAL A 264 0.43 -5.63 -22.86
CA VAL A 264 0.25 -4.31 -22.23
C VAL A 264 0.76 -3.23 -23.18
N VAL A 265 -0.03 -2.17 -23.36
CA VAL A 265 0.39 -0.93 -24.02
C VAL A 265 0.26 0.20 -23.01
N LEU A 266 1.39 0.83 -22.69
CA LEU A 266 1.47 2.04 -21.90
C LEU A 266 1.69 3.23 -22.84
N THR A 267 0.79 4.20 -22.83
CA THR A 267 0.90 5.41 -23.67
C THR A 267 0.97 6.64 -22.79
N ARG A 268 2.04 7.43 -22.90
CA ARG A 268 2.11 8.75 -22.29
C ARG A 268 1.26 9.73 -23.10
N LYS A 269 0.34 10.44 -22.45
CA LYS A 269 -0.66 11.26 -23.16
C LYS A 269 -0.07 12.51 -23.80
N LYS A 270 0.91 13.16 -23.14
CA LYS A 270 1.43 14.47 -23.57
C LYS A 270 2.13 14.45 -24.93
N ASP A 271 2.76 13.33 -25.28
CA ASP A 271 3.58 13.19 -26.49
C ASP A 271 3.28 11.91 -27.28
N GLY A 272 2.28 11.14 -26.86
CA GLY A 272 1.90 9.90 -27.52
C GLY A 272 2.93 8.77 -27.43
N LYS A 273 4.02 8.91 -26.67
CA LYS A 273 5.07 7.88 -26.56
C LYS A 273 4.49 6.56 -26.02
N LYS A 274 4.82 5.44 -26.66
CA LYS A 274 4.29 4.11 -26.33
C LYS A 274 5.38 3.14 -25.90
N TRP A 275 5.05 2.31 -24.92
CA TRP A 275 5.79 1.13 -24.52
C TRP A 275 4.85 -0.07 -24.62
N THR A 276 5.30 -1.13 -25.29
CA THR A 276 4.53 -2.36 -25.46
C THR A 276 5.24 -3.52 -24.79
N PHE A 277 4.51 -4.30 -24.02
CA PHE A 277 5.04 -5.42 -23.25
C PHE A 277 4.24 -6.68 -23.53
N SER A 278 4.96 -7.79 -23.70
CA SER A 278 4.40 -9.14 -23.74
C SER A 278 5.54 -10.13 -23.46
N LYS A 279 5.22 -11.41 -23.26
CA LYS A 279 6.25 -12.44 -23.04
C LYS A 279 7.32 -12.44 -24.13
N ASN A 280 6.89 -12.22 -25.38
CA ASN A 280 7.73 -12.25 -26.59
C ASN A 280 8.23 -10.84 -27.00
N ASN A 281 7.93 -9.79 -26.23
CA ASN A 281 8.41 -8.43 -26.51
C ASN A 281 8.87 -7.74 -25.23
N ARG A 282 10.19 -7.78 -25.00
CA ARG A 282 10.88 -7.16 -23.86
C ARG A 282 11.72 -5.94 -24.25
N LYS A 283 11.63 -5.46 -25.50
CA LYS A 283 12.38 -4.30 -26.01
C LYS A 283 12.17 -3.05 -25.16
N TYR A 284 10.95 -2.89 -24.66
CA TYR A 284 10.54 -1.69 -23.93
C TYR A 284 10.73 -1.79 -22.42
N GLY A 285 11.27 -2.91 -21.92
CA GLY A 285 11.58 -3.13 -20.50
C GLY A 285 11.05 -4.44 -19.96
N TYR A 286 10.94 -4.52 -18.63
CA TYR A 286 10.56 -5.75 -17.93
C TYR A 286 9.09 -6.11 -18.16
N PHE A 287 8.79 -7.40 -18.24
CA PHE A 287 7.42 -7.93 -18.28
C PHE A 287 7.35 -9.33 -17.66
N ASN A 288 6.35 -9.55 -16.80
CA ASN A 288 5.96 -10.87 -16.30
C ASN A 288 4.44 -10.96 -16.07
N VAL A 289 3.89 -12.18 -16.11
CA VAL A 289 2.57 -12.50 -15.58
C VAL A 289 2.77 -13.56 -14.51
N GLU A 290 2.51 -13.20 -13.26
CA GLU A 290 2.80 -14.02 -12.10
C GLU A 290 1.52 -14.63 -11.51
N ASN A 291 1.43 -15.96 -11.50
CA ASN A 291 0.24 -16.71 -11.08
C ASN A 291 0.39 -17.39 -9.70
N ASN A 292 1.56 -17.33 -9.06
CA ASN A 292 1.77 -17.86 -7.72
C ASN A 292 0.99 -17.08 -6.66
N ASN A 293 0.82 -17.73 -5.50
CA ASN A 293 0.00 -17.27 -4.39
C ASN A 293 0.71 -16.27 -3.47
N TYR A 294 0.80 -15.02 -3.91
CA TYR A 294 1.14 -13.86 -3.06
C TYR A 294 -0.11 -13.01 -2.87
N GLY A 295 -1.13 -13.59 -2.22
CA GLY A 295 -2.49 -13.07 -2.16
C GLY A 295 -3.28 -13.49 -3.39
N ALA A 296 -3.85 -12.51 -4.10
CA ALA A 296 -4.56 -12.74 -5.37
C ALA A 296 -3.64 -13.30 -6.47
N LYS A 297 -4.09 -14.31 -7.22
CA LYS A 297 -3.42 -14.82 -8.43
C LYS A 297 -3.56 -13.86 -9.62
N GLY A 298 -2.69 -14.04 -10.62
CA GLY A 298 -2.68 -13.29 -11.88
C GLY A 298 -2.30 -11.84 -11.71
N CYS A 299 -1.03 -11.60 -11.39
CA CYS A 299 -0.44 -10.28 -11.35
C CYS A 299 0.30 -10.00 -12.67
N ILE A 300 -0.10 -8.95 -13.39
CA ILE A 300 0.62 -8.49 -14.58
C ILE A 300 1.63 -7.45 -14.12
N ILE A 301 2.91 -7.68 -14.37
CA ILE A 301 4.01 -6.84 -13.89
C ILE A 301 4.79 -6.33 -15.09
N PHE A 302 5.08 -5.03 -15.15
CA PHE A 302 5.87 -4.45 -16.23
C PHE A 302 6.64 -3.22 -15.75
N ARG A 303 7.82 -2.97 -16.33
CA ARG A 303 8.61 -1.76 -16.04
C ARG A 303 9.18 -1.19 -17.34
N PRO A 304 8.69 -0.03 -17.82
CA PRO A 304 9.27 0.63 -18.99
C PRO A 304 10.72 1.04 -18.76
N ASN A 305 11.57 0.84 -19.77
CA ASN A 305 12.90 1.43 -19.84
C ASN A 305 12.81 2.92 -20.16
N ASN A 306 13.77 3.71 -19.67
CA ASN A 306 13.97 5.12 -20.02
C ASN A 306 12.69 5.96 -19.84
N ILE A 307 12.02 5.79 -18.69
CA ILE A 307 10.87 6.57 -18.28
C ILE A 307 11.22 7.45 -17.10
N SER A 308 10.51 8.57 -17.00
CA SER A 308 10.49 9.39 -15.80
C SER A 308 9.08 9.92 -15.57
N TYR A 309 8.71 10.07 -14.30
CA TYR A 309 7.39 10.53 -13.87
C TYR A 309 7.50 11.91 -13.24
N ARG A 310 6.65 12.83 -13.68
CA ARG A 310 6.55 14.20 -13.16
C ARG A 310 5.11 14.52 -12.80
N SER A 311 4.94 15.50 -11.92
CA SER A 311 3.60 15.95 -11.53
C SER A 311 2.86 16.45 -12.76
N GLY A 312 1.62 16.00 -12.95
CA GLY A 312 0.82 16.30 -14.14
C GLY A 312 0.97 15.29 -15.28
N ASP A 313 1.96 14.38 -15.25
CA ASP A 313 2.04 13.33 -16.26
C ASP A 313 0.81 12.41 -16.22
N GLN A 314 0.32 12.06 -17.40
CA GLN A 314 -0.80 11.14 -17.58
C GLN A 314 -0.41 9.98 -18.49
N PHE A 315 -0.77 8.77 -18.09
CA PHE A 315 -0.52 7.55 -18.83
C PHE A 315 -1.80 6.76 -19.03
N GLN A 316 -2.04 6.31 -20.25
CA GLN A 316 -3.05 5.31 -20.55
C GLN A 316 -2.43 3.92 -20.47
N VAL A 317 -3.03 3.03 -19.70
CA VAL A 317 -2.76 1.60 -19.73
C VAL A 317 -3.87 0.91 -20.52
N LYS A 318 -3.50 0.03 -21.44
CA LYS A 318 -4.40 -0.91 -22.12
C LYS A 318 -3.82 -2.31 -22.02
N ILE A 319 -4.62 -3.27 -21.58
CA ILE A 319 -4.23 -4.67 -21.46
C ILE A 319 -5.23 -5.54 -22.22
N THR A 320 -4.70 -6.40 -23.08
CA THR A 320 -5.45 -7.35 -23.89
C THR A 320 -4.99 -8.78 -23.60
N GLY A 321 -5.77 -9.78 -24.00
CA GLY A 321 -5.46 -11.19 -23.76
C GLY A 321 -5.63 -11.66 -22.31
N ALA A 322 -6.04 -10.76 -21.40
CA ALA A 322 -6.37 -11.08 -20.02
C ALA A 322 -7.82 -11.58 -19.86
N GLY A 323 -8.49 -12.10 -20.89
CA GLY A 323 -9.90 -12.52 -20.87
C GLY A 323 -10.88 -11.38 -21.15
N LYS A 324 -10.93 -10.34 -20.30
CA LYS A 324 -11.64 -9.08 -20.56
C LYS A 324 -10.63 -7.97 -20.83
N ALA A 325 -10.95 -7.05 -21.75
CA ALA A 325 -10.10 -5.89 -22.00
C ALA A 325 -10.03 -5.00 -20.76
N ILE A 326 -8.82 -4.63 -20.35
CA ILE A 326 -8.58 -3.72 -19.22
C ILE A 326 -8.03 -2.42 -19.78
N SER A 327 -8.54 -1.30 -19.30
CA SER A 327 -8.10 0.03 -19.72
C SER A 327 -8.29 1.01 -18.58
N TYR A 328 -7.24 1.74 -18.20
CA TYR A 328 -7.32 2.75 -17.16
C TYR A 328 -6.26 3.82 -17.36
N GLN A 329 -6.51 5.01 -16.82
CA GLN A 329 -5.55 6.11 -16.81
C GLN A 329 -4.88 6.20 -15.44
N VAL A 330 -3.59 6.51 -15.44
CA VAL A 330 -2.82 6.89 -14.27
C VAL A 330 -2.41 8.36 -14.40
N ASN A 331 -2.70 9.13 -13.37
CA ASN A 331 -2.37 10.54 -13.27
C ASN A 331 -1.38 10.74 -12.12
N PHE A 332 -0.16 11.14 -12.44
CA PHE A 332 0.84 11.48 -11.43
C PHE A 332 0.63 12.90 -10.90
N PHE A 333 0.90 13.09 -9.61
CA PHE A 333 0.86 14.37 -8.93
C PHE A 333 1.83 14.38 -7.73
N SER A 334 2.27 15.55 -7.30
CA SER A 334 3.01 15.73 -6.03
C SER A 334 2.05 16.10 -4.91
N LEU A 335 2.36 15.81 -3.63
CA LEU A 335 1.46 16.05 -2.49
C LEU A 335 1.32 17.49 -2.01
#